data_AF-A0A7X6SKM2-F1
#
_entry.id   AF-A0A7X6SKM2-F1
#
_cell.length_a   1.000
_cell.length_b   1.000
_cell.length_c   1.000
_cell.angle_alpha   90.00
_cell.angle_beta   90.00
_cell.angle_gamma   90.00
#
_symmetry.space_group_name_H-M   'P 1'
#
loop_
_entity.id
_entity.type
_entity.pdbx_description
1 polymer ?
#
loop_
_entity_poly.entity_id
_entity_poly.type
_entity_poly.pdbx_seq_one_letter_code
_entity_poly.pdbx_strand_id
1 'polypeptide(L)'
;MTVAPETTDQSAAMLEELSRVLWKQRELIDQLQYRLEVQQMVLVASRADRLPLALADVEAAMDAIRVVEQRRDTVVRDCAERFGLPDNATITQLRSAAAEPWKTVLAEHQQALLAQVAATEQTSAASREFATRGAAELRGVLNEITGNSSTTAYGPTGARAAHSPSIRPALLDREV
;
A
#
# COMPACT_ATOMS: atom_id res chain seq x y z
N MET A 1 -11.55 -9.63 47.84
CA MET A 1 -10.54 -8.73 47.27
C MET A 1 -11.25 -7.88 46.22
N THR A 2 -11.80 -6.75 46.64
CA THR A 2 -12.69 -5.89 45.84
C THR A 2 -11.82 -4.95 45.03
N VAL A 3 -11.66 -5.21 43.73
CA VAL A 3 -10.97 -4.31 42.80
C VAL A 3 -11.76 -3.00 42.77
N ALA A 4 -11.09 -1.88 43.05
CA ALA A 4 -11.72 -0.56 43.16
C ALA A 4 -12.33 -0.13 41.79
N PRO A 5 -13.54 0.46 41.76
CA PRO A 5 -14.29 0.74 40.53
C PRO A 5 -13.55 1.66 39.54
N GLU A 6 -12.69 2.58 40.02
CA GLU A 6 -11.88 3.47 39.18
C GLU A 6 -10.92 2.70 38.26
N THR A 7 -10.44 1.53 38.69
CA THR A 7 -9.46 0.78 37.91
C THR A 7 -10.06 0.09 36.69
N THR A 8 -11.31 -0.36 36.81
CA THR A 8 -12.09 -0.99 35.74
C THR A 8 -12.49 0.04 34.69
N ASP A 9 -12.88 1.24 35.12
CA ASP A 9 -13.28 2.34 34.23
C ASP A 9 -12.09 2.84 33.38
N GLN A 10 -10.92 2.99 34.01
CA GLN A 10 -9.71 3.38 33.29
C GLN A 10 -9.25 2.34 32.27
N SER A 11 -9.31 1.04 32.62
CA SER A 11 -8.96 -0.04 31.68
C SER A 11 -9.94 -0.10 30.50
N ALA A 12 -11.23 0.17 30.73
CA ALA A 12 -12.22 0.25 29.66
C ALA A 12 -11.94 1.41 28.70
N ALA A 13 -11.60 2.60 29.22
CA ALA A 13 -11.23 3.75 28.39
C ALA A 13 -9.98 3.50 27.53
N MET A 14 -8.98 2.79 28.06
CA MET A 14 -7.78 2.41 27.30
C MET A 14 -8.08 1.42 26.18
N LEU A 15 -8.93 0.43 26.45
CA LEU A 15 -9.37 -0.55 25.45
C LEU A 15 -10.28 0.09 24.38
N GLU A 16 -11.06 1.10 24.74
CA GLU A 16 -11.82 1.91 23.81
C GLU A 16 -10.90 2.68 22.85
N GLU A 17 -9.87 3.34 23.39
CA GLU A 17 -8.86 4.03 22.58
C GLU A 17 -8.15 3.06 21.64
N LEU A 18 -7.75 1.87 22.12
CA LEU A 18 -7.16 0.85 21.28
C LEU A 18 -8.11 0.43 20.16
N SER A 19 -9.39 0.22 20.46
CA SER A 19 -10.42 -0.11 19.48
C SER A 19 -10.57 0.99 18.41
N ARG A 20 -10.58 2.27 18.81
CA ARG A 20 -10.61 3.41 17.88
C ARG A 20 -9.40 3.42 16.94
N VAL A 21 -8.21 3.21 17.49
CA VAL A 21 -6.97 3.17 16.69
C VAL A 21 -6.98 2.00 15.70
N LEU A 22 -7.40 0.81 16.14
CA LEU A 22 -7.50 -0.37 15.26
C LEU A 22 -8.54 -0.15 14.15
N TRP A 23 -9.69 0.44 14.46
CA TRP A 23 -10.69 0.81 13.45
C TRP A 23 -10.13 1.78 12.42
N LYS A 24 -9.42 2.83 12.88
CA LYS A 24 -8.79 3.80 11.98
C LYS A 24 -7.73 3.16 11.11
N GLN A 25 -6.93 2.24 11.66
CA GLN A 25 -5.95 1.49 10.87
C GLN A 25 -6.63 0.70 9.74
N ARG A 26 -7.75 0.03 10.05
CA ARG A 26 -8.53 -0.72 9.05
C ARG A 26 -9.09 0.17 7.94
N GLU A 27 -9.60 1.35 8.28
CA GLU A 27 -10.09 2.33 7.30
C GLU A 27 -8.96 2.79 6.36
N LEU A 28 -7.76 3.02 6.89
CA LEU A 28 -6.61 3.42 6.07
C LEU A 28 -6.09 2.30 5.18
N ILE A 29 -6.12 1.04 5.65
CA ILE A 29 -5.77 -0.11 4.82
C ILE A 29 -6.78 -0.30 3.69
N ASP A 30 -8.07 -0.10 3.96
CA ASP A 30 -9.12 -0.11 2.92
C ASP A 30 -8.86 1.00 1.86
N GLN A 31 -8.50 2.20 2.31
CA GLN A 31 -8.10 3.28 1.42
C GLN A 31 -6.87 2.93 0.58
N LEU A 32 -5.85 2.28 1.15
CA LEU A 32 -4.68 1.81 0.42
C LEU A 32 -5.07 0.79 -0.67
N GLN A 33 -5.96 -0.17 -0.35
CA GLN A 33 -6.46 -1.13 -1.33
C GLN A 33 -7.12 -0.42 -2.51
N TYR A 34 -8.00 0.54 -2.24
CA TYR A 34 -8.60 1.38 -3.28
C TYR A 34 -7.56 2.11 -4.13
N ARG A 35 -6.51 2.70 -3.52
CA ARG A 35 -5.45 3.38 -4.30
C ARG A 35 -4.65 2.42 -5.18
N LEU A 36 -4.37 1.20 -4.71
CA LEU A 36 -3.73 0.17 -5.51
C LEU A 36 -4.61 -0.25 -6.71
N GLU A 37 -5.92 -0.39 -6.50
CA GLU A 37 -6.87 -0.67 -7.60
C GLU A 37 -6.89 0.46 -8.63
N VAL A 38 -6.93 1.71 -8.20
CA VAL A 38 -6.85 2.88 -9.10
C VAL A 38 -5.54 2.88 -9.89
N GLN A 39 -4.41 2.61 -9.23
CA GLN A 39 -3.12 2.47 -9.92
C GLN A 39 -3.17 1.36 -10.98
N GLN A 40 -3.77 0.21 -10.67
CA GLN A 40 -3.93 -0.88 -11.63
C GLN A 40 -4.81 -0.46 -12.83
N MET A 41 -5.91 0.26 -12.60
CA MET A 41 -6.75 0.79 -13.68
C MET A 41 -5.99 1.77 -14.58
N VAL A 42 -5.16 2.64 -14.00
CA VAL A 42 -4.30 3.58 -14.75
C VAL A 42 -3.30 2.82 -15.63
N LEU A 43 -2.70 1.75 -15.11
CA LEU A 43 -1.78 0.88 -15.85
C LEU A 43 -2.50 0.16 -17.01
N VAL A 44 -3.64 -0.48 -16.74
CA VAL A 44 -4.44 -1.20 -17.75
C VAL A 44 -4.94 -0.26 -18.85
N ALA A 45 -5.35 0.96 -18.49
CA ALA A 45 -5.78 1.98 -19.44
C ALA A 45 -4.62 2.63 -20.21
N SER A 46 -3.36 2.24 -19.97
CA SER A 46 -2.16 2.82 -20.59
C SER A 46 -2.06 4.34 -20.43
N ARG A 47 -2.54 4.89 -19.30
CA ARG A 47 -2.56 6.33 -18.99
C ARG A 47 -1.28 6.76 -18.29
N ALA A 48 -0.17 6.72 -19.02
CA ALA A 48 1.16 7.03 -18.48
C ALA A 48 1.26 8.43 -17.86
N ASP A 49 0.49 9.41 -18.36
CA ASP A 49 0.39 10.77 -17.81
C ASP A 49 -0.17 10.82 -16.38
N ARG A 50 -0.94 9.80 -15.96
CA ARG A 50 -1.59 9.72 -14.65
C ARG A 50 -0.88 8.84 -13.65
N LEU A 51 0.07 8.02 -14.10
CA LEU A 51 0.79 7.09 -13.23
C LEU A 51 1.53 7.79 -12.06
N PRO A 52 2.21 8.95 -12.23
CA PRO A 52 2.87 9.62 -11.11
C PRO A 52 1.90 10.01 -9.99
N LEU A 53 0.68 10.45 -10.34
CA LEU A 53 -0.35 10.80 -9.36
C LEU A 53 -0.86 9.57 -8.61
N ALA A 54 -1.11 8.46 -9.32
CA ALA A 54 -1.56 7.23 -8.70
C ALA A 54 -0.50 6.63 -7.73
N LEU A 55 0.79 6.74 -8.08
CA LEU A 55 1.89 6.32 -7.20
C LEU A 55 1.97 7.21 -5.95
N ALA A 56 1.85 8.53 -6.10
CA ALA A 56 1.85 9.46 -4.97
C ALA A 56 0.66 9.20 -4.02
N ASP A 57 -0.51 8.87 -4.55
CA ASP A 57 -1.68 8.51 -3.74
C ASP A 57 -1.45 7.24 -2.90
N VAL A 58 -0.77 6.23 -3.47
CA VAL A 58 -0.40 5.00 -2.76
C VAL A 58 0.62 5.31 -1.66
N GLU A 59 1.64 6.12 -1.96
CA GLU A 59 2.64 6.54 -0.97
C GLU A 59 2.01 7.30 0.19
N ALA A 60 1.12 8.26 -0.10
CA ALA A 60 0.39 9.00 0.92
C ALA A 60 -0.48 8.10 1.81
N ALA A 61 -1.14 7.09 1.22
CA ALA A 61 -1.92 6.11 1.99
C ALA A 61 -1.00 5.25 2.90
N MET A 62 0.16 4.82 2.41
CA MET A 62 1.15 4.10 3.21
C MET A 62 1.68 4.94 4.38
N ASP A 63 1.96 6.22 4.15
CA ASP A 63 2.40 7.14 5.22
C ASP A 63 1.34 7.34 6.29
N ALA A 64 0.07 7.50 5.90
CA ALA A 64 -1.04 7.59 6.84
C ALA A 64 -1.14 6.32 7.72
N ILE A 65 -0.96 5.13 7.13
CA ILE A 65 -0.94 3.87 7.88
C ILE A 65 0.20 3.87 8.90
N ARG A 66 1.43 4.23 8.51
CA ARG A 66 2.60 4.27 9.41
C ARG A 66 2.36 5.17 10.62
N VAL A 67 1.73 6.32 10.43
CA VAL A 67 1.40 7.25 11.53
C VAL A 67 0.45 6.59 12.53
N VAL A 68 -0.59 5.92 12.06
CA VAL A 68 -1.55 5.23 12.93
C VAL A 68 -0.94 4.00 13.59
N GLU A 69 -0.02 3.29 12.94
CA GLU A 69 0.69 2.17 13.53
C GLU A 69 1.58 2.60 14.71
N GLN A 70 2.29 3.73 14.59
CA GLN A 70 3.06 4.28 15.71
C GLN A 70 2.16 4.63 16.91
N ARG A 71 0.97 5.19 16.63
CA ARG A 71 -0.05 5.45 17.66
C ARG A 71 -0.54 4.15 18.28
N ARG A 72 -0.85 3.13 17.47
CA ARG A 72 -1.28 1.80 17.93
C ARG A 72 -0.23 1.19 18.85
N ASP A 73 1.04 1.22 18.46
CA ASP A 73 2.12 0.63 19.24
C ASP A 73 2.27 1.32 20.60
N THR A 74 2.02 2.63 20.66
CA THR A 74 1.97 3.38 21.93
C THR A 74 0.79 2.93 22.79
N VAL A 75 -0.42 2.90 22.24
CA VAL A 75 -1.62 2.49 22.99
C VAL A 75 -1.55 1.02 23.44
N VAL A 76 -0.97 0.14 22.62
CA VAL A 76 -0.73 -1.27 22.98
C VAL A 76 0.22 -1.38 24.17
N ARG A 77 1.31 -0.60 24.20
CA ARG A 77 2.22 -0.56 25.36
C ARG A 77 1.52 -0.08 26.62
N ASP A 78 0.75 1.00 26.53
CA ASP A 78 0.01 1.53 27.67
C ASP A 78 -0.98 0.48 28.22
N CYS A 79 -1.71 -0.20 27.32
CA CYS A 79 -2.58 -1.31 27.69
C CYS A 79 -1.79 -2.47 28.30
N ALA A 80 -0.63 -2.84 27.74
CA ALA A 80 0.19 -3.93 28.24
C ALA A 80 0.65 -3.69 29.68
N GLU A 81 1.16 -2.49 29.96
CA GLU A 81 1.54 -2.05 31.30
C GLU A 81 0.35 -2.19 32.26
N ARG A 82 -0.84 -1.73 31.83
CA ARG A 82 -2.06 -1.81 32.65
C ARG A 82 -2.48 -3.24 32.97
N PHE A 83 -2.32 -4.16 32.02
CA PHE A 83 -2.66 -5.58 32.21
C PHE A 83 -1.51 -6.39 32.83
N GLY A 84 -0.37 -5.78 33.16
CA GLY A 84 0.80 -6.47 33.69
C GLY A 84 1.44 -7.43 32.68
N LEU A 85 1.33 -7.10 31.39
CA LEU A 85 1.93 -7.84 30.28
C LEU A 85 3.27 -7.20 29.86
N PRO A 86 4.13 -7.94 29.13
CA PRO A 86 5.36 -7.38 28.57
C PRO A 86 5.10 -6.21 27.61
N ASP A 87 6.03 -5.26 27.51
CA ASP A 87 5.93 -4.09 26.62
C ASP A 87 5.81 -4.45 25.13
N ASN A 88 6.19 -5.66 24.74
CA ASN A 88 6.00 -6.21 23.39
C ASN A 88 4.74 -7.10 23.28
N ALA A 89 3.76 -6.90 24.15
CA ALA A 89 2.52 -7.67 24.14
C ALA A 89 1.79 -7.55 22.80
N THR A 90 1.28 -8.69 22.35
CA THR A 90 0.46 -8.81 21.14
C THR A 90 -1.00 -8.49 21.44
N ILE A 91 -1.77 -8.11 20.41
CA ILE A 91 -3.23 -7.97 20.49
C ILE A 91 -3.89 -9.25 21.02
N THR A 92 -3.34 -10.42 20.69
CA THR A 92 -3.81 -11.70 21.21
C THR A 92 -3.62 -11.84 22.72
N GLN A 93 -2.50 -11.38 23.27
CA GLN A 93 -2.26 -11.37 24.72
C GLN A 93 -3.18 -10.36 25.42
N LEU A 94 -3.34 -9.15 24.87
CA LEU A 94 -4.27 -8.14 25.38
C LEU A 94 -5.71 -8.65 25.41
N ARG A 95 -6.16 -9.29 24.32
CA ARG A 95 -7.48 -9.92 24.23
C ARG A 95 -7.70 -10.98 25.32
N SER A 96 -6.69 -11.81 25.60
CA SER A 96 -6.78 -12.85 26.62
C SER A 96 -6.86 -12.29 28.04
N ALA A 97 -6.27 -11.11 28.28
CA ALA A 97 -6.33 -10.42 29.57
C ALA A 97 -7.60 -9.55 29.73
N ALA A 98 -8.21 -9.13 28.61
CA ALA A 98 -9.41 -8.30 28.62
C ALA A 98 -10.67 -9.08 29.05
N ALA A 99 -11.52 -8.42 29.82
CA ALA A 99 -12.88 -8.87 30.10
C ALA A 99 -13.82 -8.55 28.92
N GLU A 100 -15.03 -9.11 28.95
CA GLU A 100 -16.09 -8.69 28.02
C GLU A 100 -16.52 -7.24 28.29
N PRO A 101 -16.96 -6.49 27.26
CA PRO A 101 -17.10 -6.89 25.85
C PRO A 101 -15.80 -6.79 25.03
N TRP A 102 -14.74 -6.28 25.64
CA TRP A 102 -13.52 -5.90 24.92
C TRP A 102 -12.76 -7.09 24.34
N LYS A 103 -12.82 -8.25 25.00
CA LYS A 103 -12.31 -9.51 24.43
C LYS A 103 -12.92 -9.79 23.05
N THR A 104 -14.23 -9.65 22.92
CA THR A 104 -14.95 -9.85 21.64
C THR A 104 -14.58 -8.76 20.63
N VAL A 105 -14.62 -7.49 21.03
CA VAL A 105 -14.28 -6.35 20.14
C VAL A 105 -12.86 -6.46 19.58
N LEU A 106 -11.87 -6.81 20.41
CA LEU A 106 -10.49 -6.99 19.96
C LEU A 106 -10.32 -8.19 19.03
N ALA A 107 -11.08 -9.28 19.25
CA ALA A 107 -11.10 -10.42 18.34
C ALA A 107 -11.60 -10.04 16.94
N GLU A 108 -12.70 -9.26 16.87
CA GLU A 108 -13.26 -8.78 15.61
C GLU A 108 -12.27 -7.91 14.83
N HIS A 109 -11.61 -6.97 15.52
CA HIS A 109 -10.57 -6.14 14.89
C HIS A 109 -9.39 -6.96 14.39
N GLN A 110 -8.89 -7.90 15.21
CA GLN A 110 -7.77 -8.76 14.81
C GLN A 110 -8.12 -9.59 13.57
N GLN A 111 -9.30 -10.20 13.54
CA GLN A 111 -9.77 -10.98 12.39
C GLN A 111 -9.90 -10.12 11.13
N ALA A 112 -10.50 -8.93 11.25
CA ALA A 112 -10.67 -8.03 10.12
C ALA A 112 -9.33 -7.52 9.57
N LEU A 113 -8.38 -7.15 10.44
CA LEU A 113 -7.04 -6.75 10.03
C LEU A 113 -6.30 -7.86 9.28
N LEU A 114 -6.35 -9.09 9.79
CA LEU A 114 -5.71 -10.24 9.12
C LEU A 114 -6.31 -10.48 7.73
N ALA A 115 -7.63 -10.36 7.59
CA ALA A 115 -8.30 -10.48 6.30
C ALA A 115 -7.89 -9.35 5.32
N GLN A 116 -7.80 -8.11 5.80
CA GLN A 116 -7.40 -6.97 4.98
C GLN A 116 -5.93 -7.04 4.54
N VAL A 117 -5.02 -7.50 5.41
CA VAL A 117 -3.61 -7.72 5.05
C VAL A 117 -3.52 -8.77 3.94
N ALA A 118 -4.20 -9.91 4.09
CA ALA A 118 -4.22 -10.96 3.07
C ALA A 118 -4.80 -10.47 1.73
N ALA A 119 -5.84 -9.64 1.74
CA ALA A 119 -6.40 -9.03 0.53
C ALA A 119 -5.42 -8.03 -0.12
N THR A 120 -4.76 -7.19 0.68
CA THR A 120 -3.79 -6.20 0.19
C THR A 120 -2.59 -6.88 -0.48
N GLU A 121 -2.12 -8.01 0.06
CA GLU A 121 -1.04 -8.80 -0.54
C GLU A 121 -1.42 -9.31 -1.94
N GLN A 122 -2.66 -9.76 -2.14
CA GLN A 122 -3.17 -10.21 -3.43
C GLN A 122 -3.20 -9.08 -4.46
N THR A 123 -3.75 -7.90 -4.09
CA THR A 123 -3.81 -6.73 -4.99
C THR A 123 -2.41 -6.17 -5.31
N SER A 124 -1.49 -6.20 -4.34
CA SER A 124 -0.09 -5.79 -4.54
C SER A 124 0.67 -6.74 -5.46
N ALA A 125 0.43 -8.06 -5.36
CA ALA A 125 1.02 -9.04 -6.27
C ALA A 125 0.57 -8.84 -7.72
N ALA A 126 -0.73 -8.59 -7.94
CA ALA A 126 -1.26 -8.28 -9.27
C ALA A 126 -0.60 -7.02 -9.86
N SER A 127 -0.44 -5.96 -9.05
CA SER A 127 0.20 -4.71 -9.48
C SER A 127 1.66 -4.93 -9.94
N ARG A 128 2.42 -5.77 -9.23
CA ARG A 128 3.79 -6.14 -9.63
C ARG A 128 3.83 -6.89 -10.96
N GLU A 129 2.90 -7.82 -11.20
CA GLU A 129 2.80 -8.57 -12.46
C GLU A 129 2.47 -7.67 -13.67
N PHE A 130 1.60 -6.67 -13.50
CA PHE A 130 1.33 -5.69 -14.56
C PHE A 130 2.56 -4.84 -14.87
N ALA A 131 3.30 -4.41 -13.85
CA ALA A 131 4.53 -3.64 -14.05
C ALA A 131 5.60 -4.45 -14.81
N THR A 132 5.77 -5.73 -14.50
CA THR A 132 6.74 -6.59 -15.21
C THR A 132 6.33 -6.87 -16.65
N ARG A 133 5.04 -7.09 -16.92
CA ARG A 133 4.51 -7.26 -18.29
C ARG A 133 4.64 -5.99 -19.12
N GLY A 134 4.23 -4.84 -18.59
CA GLY A 134 4.38 -3.55 -19.28
C GLY A 134 5.84 -3.22 -19.60
N ALA A 135 6.77 -3.53 -18.70
CA ALA A 135 8.20 -3.40 -18.95
C ALA A 135 8.71 -4.35 -20.06
N ALA A 136 8.18 -5.57 -20.15
CA ALA A 136 8.53 -6.52 -21.20
C ALA A 136 7.97 -6.10 -22.57
N GLU A 137 6.75 -5.60 -22.63
CA GLU A 137 6.12 -5.09 -23.85
C GLU A 137 6.84 -3.86 -24.40
N LEU A 138 7.16 -2.88 -23.54
CA LEU A 138 7.96 -1.71 -23.93
C LEU A 138 9.34 -2.11 -24.44
N ARG A 139 10.00 -3.10 -23.81
CA ARG A 139 11.27 -3.66 -24.31
C ARG A 139 11.09 -4.34 -25.66
N GLY A 140 9.99 -5.06 -25.88
CA GLY A 140 9.64 -5.68 -27.15
C GLY A 140 9.53 -4.65 -28.27
N VAL A 141 8.75 -3.58 -28.05
CA VAL A 141 8.59 -2.46 -29.00
C VAL A 141 9.91 -1.72 -29.21
N LEU A 142 10.69 -1.46 -28.15
CA LEU A 142 12.02 -0.85 -28.27
C LEU A 142 12.95 -1.73 -29.11
N ASN A 143 12.97 -3.04 -28.91
CA ASN A 143 13.79 -3.97 -29.70
C ASN A 143 13.36 -4.02 -31.17
N GLU A 144 12.05 -3.91 -31.43
CA GLU A 144 11.48 -3.82 -32.78
C GLU A 144 11.87 -2.51 -33.48
N ILE A 145 11.80 -1.37 -32.77
CA ILE A 145 12.15 -0.03 -33.29
C ILE A 145 13.67 0.15 -33.45
N THR A 146 14.48 -0.36 -32.51
CA THR A 146 15.95 -0.29 -32.57
C THR A 146 16.56 -1.33 -33.51
N GLY A 147 15.73 -2.17 -34.14
CA GLY A 147 16.19 -3.17 -35.10
C GLY A 147 17.04 -4.28 -34.47
N ASN A 148 17.00 -4.41 -33.14
CA ASN A 148 17.71 -5.45 -32.39
C ASN A 148 16.97 -6.79 -32.39
N SER A 149 16.13 -7.02 -33.40
CA SER A 149 15.83 -8.36 -33.88
C SER A 149 17.16 -9.02 -34.18
N SER A 150 17.54 -10.05 -33.43
CA SER A 150 18.62 -10.97 -33.80
C SER A 150 18.23 -11.71 -35.08
N THR A 151 18.15 -11.00 -36.19
CA THR A 151 18.11 -11.55 -37.53
C THR A 151 19.56 -11.77 -37.91
N THR A 152 20.02 -13.00 -37.72
CA THR A 152 21.15 -13.55 -38.47
C THR A 152 20.89 -13.36 -39.96
N ALA A 153 21.39 -12.26 -40.53
CA ALA A 153 21.48 -12.03 -41.97
C ALA A 153 22.65 -11.06 -42.23
N TYR A 154 23.88 -11.57 -42.11
CA TYR A 154 25.05 -10.92 -42.67
C TYR A 154 25.36 -11.58 -44.02
N GLY A 155 24.95 -10.91 -45.10
CA GLY A 155 25.39 -11.14 -46.48
C GLY A 155 25.69 -9.78 -47.11
N PRO A 156 26.82 -9.59 -47.83
CA PRO A 156 27.49 -8.30 -47.88
C PRO A 156 27.15 -7.52 -49.17
N THR A 157 26.34 -6.47 -49.04
CA THR A 157 26.29 -5.41 -50.07
C THR A 157 25.74 -4.12 -49.47
N GLY A 158 26.55 -3.07 -49.51
CA GLY A 158 26.27 -1.80 -48.86
C GLY A 158 25.32 -0.88 -49.65
N ALA A 159 24.53 -0.12 -48.91
CA ALA A 159 24.08 1.21 -49.28
C ALA A 159 23.72 1.99 -48.01
N ARG A 160 24.44 3.08 -47.73
CA ARG A 160 24.15 4.02 -46.64
C ARG A 160 22.94 4.86 -47.04
N ALA A 161 21.81 4.71 -46.37
CA ALA A 161 20.75 5.70 -46.38
C ALA A 161 20.92 6.59 -45.14
N ALA A 162 21.47 7.78 -45.37
CA ALA A 162 21.47 8.87 -44.39
C ALA A 162 20.03 9.35 -44.19
N HIS A 163 19.56 9.46 -42.94
CA HIS A 163 18.54 10.43 -42.52
C HIS A 163 18.61 10.65 -41.00
N SER A 164 18.92 11.87 -40.60
CA SER A 164 18.72 12.45 -39.27
C SER A 164 18.65 13.97 -39.45
N PRO A 165 18.05 14.72 -38.52
CA PRO A 165 16.78 14.53 -37.84
C PRO A 165 15.85 15.75 -38.10
N SER A 166 14.53 15.61 -37.97
CA SER A 166 13.63 16.77 -37.94
C SER A 166 12.73 16.69 -36.72
N ILE A 167 13.25 17.13 -35.59
CA ILE A 167 12.46 17.47 -34.40
C ILE A 167 12.06 18.95 -34.55
N ARG A 168 10.77 19.23 -34.71
CA ARG A 168 10.18 20.54 -34.41
C ARG A 168 8.78 20.38 -33.84
N PRO A 169 8.59 20.50 -32.52
CA PRO A 169 7.37 21.03 -31.97
C PRO A 169 7.56 22.54 -31.75
N ALA A 170 7.22 23.32 -32.77
CA ALA A 170 6.92 24.73 -32.59
C ALA A 170 5.43 24.84 -32.32
N LEU A 171 5.03 24.82 -31.06
CA LEU A 171 3.79 25.44 -30.58
C LEU A 171 3.80 25.36 -29.06
N LEU A 172 4.02 26.50 -28.40
CA LEU A 172 3.34 26.96 -27.19
C LEU A 172 4.08 28.22 -26.69
N ASP A 173 4.18 29.22 -27.56
CA ASP A 173 4.16 30.60 -27.09
C ASP A 173 2.69 30.95 -26.83
N ARG A 174 2.33 31.06 -25.55
CA ARG A 174 1.22 31.93 -25.15
C ARG A 174 1.35 32.29 -23.68
N GLU A 175 2.01 33.43 -23.44
CA GLU A 175 1.66 34.30 -22.33
C GLU A 175 0.36 35.04 -22.67
N VAL A 176 -0.61 35.02 -21.77
CA VAL A 176 -1.23 36.20 -21.12
C VAL A 176 -1.78 35.74 -19.78
#